data_AF-A0A1Z5ILB3-F1
#
_entry.id   AF-A0A1Z5ILB3-F1
#
_cell.length_a   1.000
_cell.length_b   1.000
_cell.length_c   1.000
_cell.angle_alpha   90.00
_cell.angle_beta   90.00
_cell.angle_gamma   90.00
#
_symmetry.space_group_name_H-M   'P 1'
#
loop_
_entity.id
_entity.type
_entity.pdbx_description
1 polymer ?
#
loop_
_entity_poly.entity_id
_entity_poly.type
_entity_poly.pdbx_seq_one_letter_code
_entity_poly.pdbx_strand_id
1 'polypeptide(L)'
;MKKVWIASPTFILLAMVLVGAVATGISPHLRNNLLGFGAMGLIGYSFVAVFVYGIALSAHGQPNKLSEMPLGRKLLLSYLTAIWAITMAVVIFLMAQN
;
A
#
# COMPACT_ATOMS: atom_id res chain seq x y z
N MET A 1 -6.23 -8.18 -16.35
CA MET A 1 -6.14 -6.72 -16.54
C MET A 1 -6.59 -5.92 -15.32
N LYS A 2 -7.86 -6.01 -14.85
CA LYS A 2 -8.38 -5.20 -13.72
C LYS A 2 -7.51 -5.17 -12.44
N LYS A 3 -6.81 -6.25 -12.11
CA LYS A 3 -5.93 -6.36 -10.93
C LYS A 3 -4.69 -5.44 -10.99
N VAL A 4 -4.15 -5.23 -12.19
CA VAL A 4 -2.99 -4.34 -12.40
C VAL A 4 -3.37 -2.89 -12.13
N TRP A 5 -4.61 -2.50 -12.46
CA TRP A 5 -5.15 -1.17 -12.19
C TRP A 5 -5.39 -0.89 -10.70
N ILE A 6 -5.56 -1.93 -9.88
CA ILE A 6 -5.71 -1.79 -8.42
C ILE A 6 -4.32 -1.71 -7.75
N ALA A 7 -3.31 -2.35 -8.32
CA ALA A 7 -1.93 -2.29 -7.81
C ALA A 7 -1.17 -1.06 -8.34
N SER A 8 -1.58 -0.44 -9.44
CA SER A 8 -0.84 0.69 -10.03
C SER A 8 -0.70 1.89 -9.08
N PRO A 9 -1.71 2.29 -8.27
CA PRO A 9 -1.53 3.42 -7.36
C PRO A 9 -0.52 3.10 -6.25
N THR A 10 -0.43 1.86 -5.77
CA THR A 10 0.59 1.49 -4.78
C THR A 10 2.00 1.58 -5.36
N PHE A 11 2.21 1.25 -6.64
CA PHE A 11 3.52 1.44 -7.28
C PHE A 11 3.92 2.91 -7.41
N ILE A 12 2.98 3.79 -7.78
CA ILE A 12 3.26 5.23 -7.90
C ILE A 12 3.61 5.82 -6.53
N LEU A 13 2.80 5.51 -5.52
CA LEU A 13 3.04 6.01 -4.17
C LEU A 13 4.34 5.45 -3.58
N LEU A 14 4.70 4.20 -3.90
CA LEU A 14 5.94 3.57 -3.43
C LEU A 14 7.14 4.25 -4.09
N ALA A 15 7.04 4.57 -5.38
CA ALA A 15 8.05 5.35 -6.08
C ALA A 15 8.24 6.73 -5.44
N MET A 16 7.16 7.41 -5.02
CA MET A 16 7.26 8.69 -4.30
C MET A 16 8.01 8.55 -2.98
N VAL A 17 7.74 7.50 -2.19
CA VAL A 17 8.47 7.21 -0.95
C VAL A 17 9.94 6.92 -1.21
N LEU A 18 10.24 6.07 -2.20
CA LEU A 18 11.62 5.74 -2.56
C LEU A 18 12.39 6.98 -3.01
N VAL A 19 11.82 7.80 -3.89
CA VAL A 19 12.44 9.05 -4.35
C VAL A 19 12.67 9.98 -3.16
N GLY A 20 11.70 10.17 -2.27
CA GLY A 20 11.89 10.97 -1.05
C GLY A 20 12.94 10.39 -0.08
N ALA A 21 13.17 9.07 -0.10
CA ALA A 21 14.15 8.42 0.78
C ALA A 21 15.59 8.54 0.23
N VAL A 22 15.78 8.36 -1.07
CA VAL A 22 17.12 8.27 -1.68
C VAL A 22 17.59 9.54 -2.40
N ALA A 23 16.69 10.48 -2.71
CA ALA A 23 17.08 11.70 -3.41
C ALA A 23 17.86 12.65 -2.50
N THR A 24 19.16 12.76 -2.76
CA THR A 24 20.11 13.63 -2.03
C THR A 24 20.23 15.03 -2.64
N GLY A 25 19.68 15.26 -3.84
CA GLY A 25 19.76 16.53 -4.57
C GLY A 25 18.52 17.43 -4.49
N ILE A 26 17.50 17.05 -3.70
CA ILE A 26 16.25 17.82 -3.56
C ILE A 26 16.20 18.58 -2.23
N SER A 27 15.44 19.66 -2.19
CA SER A 27 15.30 20.46 -0.97
C SER A 27 14.71 19.63 0.18
N PRO A 28 15.12 19.86 1.44
CA PRO A 28 14.59 19.12 2.60
C PRO A 28 13.06 19.19 2.71
N HIS A 29 12.47 20.33 2.34
CA HIS A 29 11.03 20.51 2.33
C HIS A 29 10.34 19.62 1.30
N LEU A 30 10.85 19.58 0.06
CA LEU A 30 10.29 18.71 -0.98
C LEU A 30 10.45 17.24 -0.63
N ARG A 31 11.60 16.86 -0.06
CA ARG A 31 11.88 15.51 0.43
C ARG A 31 10.85 15.05 1.47
N ASN A 32 10.61 15.87 2.49
CA ASN A 32 9.64 15.57 3.54
C ASN A 32 8.21 15.51 3.02
N ASN A 33 7.84 16.40 2.09
CA ASN A 33 6.53 16.36 1.45
C ASN A 33 6.34 15.06 0.63
N LEU A 34 7.34 14.63 -0.13
CA LEU A 34 7.30 13.38 -0.91
C LEU A 34 7.17 12.15 0.01
N LEU A 35 7.95 12.10 1.08
CA LEU A 35 7.86 11.02 2.08
C LEU A 35 6.49 11.01 2.76
N GLY A 36 6.01 12.17 3.22
CA GLY A 36 4.72 12.29 3.90
C GLY A 36 3.55 11.92 3.01
N PHE A 37 3.46 12.51 1.80
CA PHE A 37 2.41 12.21 0.84
C PHE A 37 2.47 10.77 0.35
N GLY A 38 3.66 10.28 0.01
CA GLY A 38 3.85 8.90 -0.46
C GLY A 38 3.45 7.88 0.60
N ALA A 39 3.90 8.09 1.84
CA ALA A 39 3.62 7.16 2.94
C ALA A 39 2.17 7.20 3.40
N MET A 40 1.60 8.38 3.63
CA MET A 40 0.18 8.52 3.99
C MET A 40 -0.73 8.02 2.87
N GLY A 41 -0.39 8.33 1.63
CA GLY A 41 -1.09 7.82 0.45
C GLY A 41 -1.03 6.30 0.37
N LEU A 42 0.13 5.68 0.61
CA LEU A 42 0.26 4.22 0.60
C LEU A 42 -0.60 3.57 1.69
N ILE A 43 -0.56 4.11 2.91
CA ILE A 43 -1.33 3.59 4.04
C ILE A 43 -2.82 3.71 3.75
N GLY A 44 -3.28 4.90 3.37
CA GLY A 44 -4.69 5.16 3.10
C GLY A 44 -5.21 4.33 1.94
N TYR A 45 -4.51 4.34 0.80
CA TYR A 45 -4.92 3.58 -0.38
C TYR A 45 -4.93 2.08 -0.12
N SER A 46 -3.87 1.53 0.47
CA SER A 46 -3.78 0.08 0.72
C SER A 46 -4.84 -0.38 1.71
N PHE A 47 -5.12 0.42 2.76
CA PHE A 47 -6.21 0.14 3.70
C PHE A 47 -7.58 0.13 3.00
N VAL A 48 -7.91 1.19 2.26
CA VAL A 48 -9.19 1.28 1.54
C VAL A 48 -9.33 0.16 0.51
N ALA A 49 -8.26 -0.14 -0.22
CA ALA A 49 -8.24 -1.22 -1.20
C ALA A 49 -8.49 -2.59 -0.54
N VAL A 50 -7.81 -2.90 0.57
CA VAL A 50 -8.04 -4.14 1.34
C VAL A 50 -9.46 -4.19 1.89
N PHE A 51 -9.95 -3.09 2.45
CA PHE A 51 -11.29 -3.00 3.04
C PHE A 51 -12.39 -3.21 2.01
N VAL A 52 -12.35 -2.49 0.89
CA VAL A 52 -13.31 -2.63 -0.22
C VAL A 52 -13.23 -4.03 -0.82
N TYR A 53 -12.02 -4.59 -0.94
CA TYR A 53 -11.85 -5.96 -1.42
C TYR A 53 -12.47 -6.99 -0.48
N GLY A 54 -12.32 -6.81 0.83
CA GLY A 54 -12.96 -7.64 1.86
C GLY A 54 -14.49 -7.58 1.80
N ILE A 55 -15.06 -6.37 1.67
CA ILE A 55 -16.51 -6.20 1.49
C ILE A 55 -16.99 -6.90 0.21
N ALA A 56 -16.28 -6.71 -0.91
CA ALA A 56 -16.66 -7.33 -2.18
C ALA A 56 -16.64 -8.86 -2.12
N LEU A 57 -15.68 -9.45 -1.40
CA LEU A 57 -15.61 -10.90 -1.16
C LEU A 57 -16.79 -11.37 -0.30
N SER A 58 -17.10 -10.66 0.79
CA SER A 58 -18.23 -10.98 1.68
C SER A 58 -19.57 -10.86 0.96
N ALA A 59 -19.75 -9.85 0.10
CA ALA A 59 -20.98 -9.63 -0.64
C ALA A 59 -21.24 -10.68 -1.74
N HIS A 60 -20.20 -11.34 -2.24
CA HIS A 60 -20.32 -12.40 -3.25
C HIS A 60 -20.48 -13.80 -2.65
N GLY A 61 -20.60 -13.92 -1.31
CA GLY A 61 -20.75 -15.21 -0.63
C GLY A 61 -19.56 -16.15 -0.86
N GLN A 62 -18.40 -15.62 -1.27
CA GLN A 62 -17.21 -16.45 -1.45
C GLN A 62 -16.70 -16.89 -0.07
N PRO A 63 -16.13 -18.11 0.02
CA PRO A 63 -15.59 -18.60 1.28
C PRO A 63 -14.56 -17.61 1.82
N ASN A 64 -14.76 -17.15 3.06
CA ASN A 64 -13.84 -16.26 3.78
C ASN A 64 -12.46 -16.90 4.03
N LYS A 65 -12.26 -18.17 3.63
CA LYS A 65 -10.97 -18.87 3.71
C LYS A 65 -10.07 -18.49 2.55
N LEU A 66 -8.94 -17.85 2.86
CA LEU A 66 -7.86 -17.54 1.91
C LEU A 66 -7.35 -18.75 1.11
N SER A 67 -7.54 -19.97 1.62
CA SER A 67 -7.14 -21.24 0.97
C SER A 67 -8.00 -21.61 -0.23
N GLU A 68 -9.25 -21.15 -0.28
CA GLU A 68 -10.22 -21.49 -1.32
C GLU A 68 -10.35 -20.38 -2.39
N MET A 69 -9.63 -19.26 -2.21
CA MET A 69 -9.64 -18.16 -3.17
C MET A 69 -8.81 -18.49 -4.43
N PRO A 70 -9.24 -17.99 -5.61
CA PRO A 70 -8.42 -18.05 -6.82
C PRO A 70 -7.05 -17.42 -6.59
N LEU A 71 -5.98 -18.09 -7.02
CA LEU A 71 -4.58 -17.73 -6.75
C LEU A 71 -4.28 -16.23 -6.97
N GLY A 72 -4.77 -15.66 -8.08
CA GLY A 72 -4.53 -14.26 -8.37
C GLY A 72 -5.34 -13.25 -7.52
N ARG A 73 -6.38 -13.66 -6.80
CA ARG A 73 -7.07 -12.80 -5.81
C ARG A 73 -6.32 -12.85 -4.48
N LYS A 74 -5.91 -14.07 -4.10
CA LYS A 74 -5.06 -14.34 -2.94
C LYS A 74 -3.78 -13.49 -2.96
N LEU A 75 -3.06 -13.52 -4.10
CA LEU A 75 -1.82 -12.75 -4.28
C LEU A 75 -2.03 -11.24 -4.17
N LEU A 76 -3.12 -10.71 -4.72
CA LEU A 76 -3.41 -9.27 -4.67
C LEU A 76 -3.75 -8.82 -3.24
N LEU A 77 -4.58 -9.59 -2.54
CA LEU A 77 -4.94 -9.29 -1.15
C LEU A 77 -3.72 -9.40 -0.23
N SER A 78 -2.91 -10.45 -0.38
CA SER A 78 -1.67 -10.60 0.41
C SER A 78 -0.68 -9.48 0.11
N TYR A 79 -0.55 -9.08 -1.16
CA TYR A 79 0.32 -7.97 -1.58
C TYR A 79 -0.11 -6.64 -0.96
N LEU A 80 -1.39 -6.27 -1.07
CA LEU A 80 -1.90 -5.01 -0.50
C LEU A 80 -1.78 -4.99 1.02
N THR A 81 -2.04 -6.13 1.68
CA THR A 81 -1.91 -6.26 3.13
C THR A 81 -0.44 -6.16 3.57
N ALA A 82 0.47 -6.81 2.86
CA ALA A 82 1.90 -6.75 3.13
C ALA A 82 2.45 -5.33 2.94
N ILE A 83 2.08 -4.67 1.85
CA ILE A 83 2.45 -3.27 1.59
C ILE A 83 1.94 -2.37 2.70
N TRP A 84 0.69 -2.52 3.11
CA TRP A 84 0.12 -1.73 4.20
C TRP A 84 0.88 -1.93 5.51
N ALA A 85 1.15 -3.19 5.90
CA ALA A 85 1.87 -3.54 7.12
C ALA A 85 3.32 -3.03 7.12
N ILE A 86 4.05 -3.23 6.02
CA ILE A 86 5.42 -2.75 5.86
C ILE A 86 5.46 -1.22 5.93
N THR A 87 4.53 -0.55 5.25
CA THR A 87 4.50 0.92 5.24
C THR A 87 4.19 1.48 6.62
N MET A 88 3.24 0.89 7.34
CA MET A 88 2.98 1.24 8.74
C MET A 88 4.23 1.07 9.60
N ALA A 89 4.93 -0.07 9.49
CA ALA A 89 6.14 -0.33 10.25
C ALA A 89 7.25 0.70 9.96
N VAL A 90 7.47 1.02 8.68
CA VAL A 90 8.46 2.02 8.26
C VAL A 90 8.09 3.42 8.78
N VAL A 91 6.82 3.82 8.67
CA VAL A 91 6.37 5.14 9.16
C VAL A 91 6.51 5.24 10.67
N ILE A 92 6.09 4.22 11.43
CA ILE A 92 6.25 4.17 12.89
C ILE A 92 7.73 4.25 13.27
N PHE A 93 8.58 3.48 12.59
CA PHE A 93 10.03 3.51 12.83
C PHE A 93 10.62 4.90 12.58
N LEU A 94 10.28 5.54 11.46
CA LEU A 94 10.75 6.89 11.13
C LEU A 94 10.22 7.94 12.12
N MET A 95 8.98 7.82 12.60
CA MET A 95 8.43 8.70 13.62
C MET A 95 9.08 8.49 14.99
N ALA A 96 9.48 7.27 15.33
CA ALA A 96 10.14 6.96 16.61
C ALA A 96 11.61 7.42 16.67
N GLN A 97 12.25 7.68 15.53
CA GLN A 97 13.63 8.15 15.44
C GLN A 97 13.78 9.68 15.28
N ASN A 98 12.67 10.40 15.08
CA ASN A 98 12.61 11.86 14.97
C ASN A 98 12.14 12.47 16.30
#